data_AF-A0A1X7UK76-F1
#
_entry.id   AF-A0A1X7UK76-F1
#
_cell.length_a   1.000
_cell.length_b   1.000
_cell.length_c   1.000
_cell.angle_alpha   90.00
_cell.angle_beta   90.00
_cell.angle_gamma   90.00
#
_symmetry.space_group_name_H-M   'P 1'
#
loop_
_entity.id
_entity.type
_entity.pdbx_description
1 polymer ?
#
loop_
_entity_poly.entity_id
_entity_poly.type
_entity_poly.pdbx_seq_one_letter_code
_entity_poly.pdbx_strand_id
1 'polypeptide(L)'
;MSTAVCERGFSCLNRIKSDQCTRLVERTTEDLMRISINGPSIEEFDPIPAIEIWWKDTTRTRRPDFKRKPKDKSTPLSSFDSTLSESTENQEPSIIDSSYSEDDFSKDFD
;
A
#
# COMPACT_ATOMS: atom_id res chain seq x y z
N MET A 1 -21.79 29.02 6.54
CA MET A 1 -20.68 28.06 6.31
C MET A 1 -19.38 28.85 6.26
N SER A 2 -18.31 28.37 6.91
CA SER A 2 -17.03 29.07 7.00
C SER A 2 -16.09 28.63 5.87
N THR A 3 -15.37 29.58 5.25
CA THR A 3 -14.38 29.31 4.19
C THR A 3 -13.26 28.39 4.67
N ALA A 4 -12.85 28.52 5.93
CA ALA A 4 -11.81 27.69 6.55
C ALA A 4 -12.18 26.19 6.58
N VAL A 5 -13.47 25.85 6.68
CA VAL A 5 -13.93 24.45 6.64
C VAL A 5 -13.79 23.88 5.24
N CYS A 6 -14.10 24.67 4.21
CA CYS A 6 -13.93 24.28 2.82
C CYS A 6 -12.43 24.08 2.49
N GLU A 7 -11.56 24.99 2.90
CA GLU A 7 -10.11 24.91 2.69
C GLU A 7 -9.51 23.64 3.30
N ARG A 8 -9.92 23.29 4.53
CA ARG A 8 -9.52 22.02 5.16
C ARG A 8 -10.02 20.81 4.38
N GLY A 9 -11.23 20.86 3.84
CA GLY A 9 -11.78 19.81 2.98
C GLY A 9 -10.97 19.60 1.71
N PHE A 10 -10.60 20.69 1.01
CA PHE A 10 -9.75 20.63 -0.18
C PHE A 10 -8.34 20.11 0.13
N SER A 11 -7.73 20.56 1.22
CA SER A 11 -6.43 20.04 1.66
C SER A 11 -6.50 18.54 1.95
N CYS A 12 -7.57 18.08 2.60
CA CYS A 12 -7.82 16.66 2.85
C CYS A 12 -7.98 15.87 1.54
N LEU A 13 -8.77 16.37 0.59
CA LEU A 13 -8.93 15.76 -0.73
C LEU A 13 -7.62 15.63 -1.49
N ASN A 14 -6.77 16.66 -1.47
CA ASN A 14 -5.47 16.62 -2.15
C ASN A 14 -4.54 15.56 -1.56
N ARG A 15 -4.65 15.26 -0.26
CA ARG A 15 -3.88 14.17 0.38
C ARG A 15 -4.42 12.80 -0.01
N ILE A 16 -5.75 12.66 -0.12
CA ILE A 16 -6.42 11.39 -0.46
C ILE A 16 -6.24 11.05 -1.95
N LYS A 17 -6.50 12.01 -2.83
CA LYS A 17 -6.31 11.89 -4.29
C LYS A 17 -4.92 12.38 -4.65
N SER A 18 -3.90 11.72 -4.11
CA SER A 18 -2.52 11.90 -4.54
C SER A 18 -2.31 11.33 -5.94
N ASP A 19 -1.25 11.75 -6.62
CA ASP A 19 -0.94 11.33 -8.00
C ASP A 19 -0.85 9.80 -8.18
N GLN A 20 -0.56 9.07 -7.11
CA GLN A 20 -0.45 7.61 -7.12
C GLN A 20 -1.81 6.91 -6.92
N CYS A 21 -2.85 7.63 -6.47
CA CYS A 21 -4.17 7.08 -6.14
C CYS A 21 -5.27 7.58 -7.11
N THR A 22 -5.12 7.26 -8.40
CA THR A 22 -6.06 7.72 -9.46
C THR A 22 -7.36 6.91 -9.57
N ARG A 23 -7.48 5.76 -8.87
CA ARG A 23 -8.58 4.79 -9.05
C ARG A 23 -9.58 4.70 -7.89
N LEU A 24 -9.62 5.68 -7.00
CA LEU A 24 -10.61 5.71 -5.91
C LEU A 24 -12.00 6.05 -6.44
N VAL A 25 -12.98 5.19 -6.13
CA VAL A 25 -14.40 5.45 -6.42
C VAL A 25 -14.91 6.59 -5.54
N GLU A 26 -15.85 7.39 -6.04
CA GLU A 26 -16.43 8.54 -5.33
C GLU A 26 -16.85 8.24 -3.88
N ARG A 27 -17.60 7.16 -3.67
CA ARG A 27 -18.03 6.71 -2.33
C ARG A 27 -16.84 6.49 -1.39
N THR A 28 -15.78 5.85 -1.89
CA THR A 28 -14.56 5.62 -1.11
C THR A 28 -13.85 6.93 -0.80
N THR A 29 -13.80 7.87 -1.73
CA THR A 29 -13.21 9.20 -1.46
C THR A 29 -13.98 9.98 -0.42
N GLU A 30 -15.32 9.91 -0.45
CA GLU A 30 -16.19 10.56 0.55
C GLU A 30 -15.99 9.94 1.94
N ASP A 31 -15.96 8.61 2.03
CA ASP A 31 -15.72 7.91 3.29
C ASP A 31 -14.35 8.26 3.88
N LEU A 32 -13.29 8.29 3.06
CA LEU A 32 -11.96 8.68 3.48
C LEU A 32 -11.89 10.14 3.95
N MET A 33 -12.58 11.06 3.26
CA MET A 33 -12.71 12.45 3.71
C MET A 33 -13.39 12.53 5.07
N ARG A 34 -14.51 11.82 5.24
CA ARG A 34 -15.28 11.82 6.47
C ARG A 34 -14.45 11.31 7.65
N ILE A 35 -13.68 10.24 7.44
CA ILE A 35 -12.74 9.70 8.43
C ILE A 35 -11.63 10.72 8.71
N SER A 36 -11.05 11.35 7.70
CA SER A 36 -9.93 12.27 7.88
C SER A 36 -10.31 13.59 8.57
N ILE A 37 -11.54 14.06 8.38
CA ILE A 37 -12.03 15.33 8.95
C ILE A 37 -12.58 15.13 10.36
N ASN A 38 -13.35 14.06 10.57
CA ASN A 38 -14.12 13.84 11.81
C ASN A 38 -13.59 12.69 12.68
N GLY A 39 -12.69 11.87 12.15
CA GLY A 39 -12.13 10.74 12.88
C GLY A 39 -11.14 11.16 13.97
N PRO A 40 -10.85 10.26 14.92
CA PRO A 40 -9.84 10.49 15.95
C PRO A 40 -8.45 10.64 15.31
N SER A 41 -7.53 11.27 16.05
CA SER A 41 -6.13 11.25 15.66
C SER A 41 -5.57 9.83 15.70
N ILE A 42 -4.42 9.60 15.06
CA ILE A 42 -3.79 8.28 15.06
C ILE A 42 -3.41 7.81 16.48
N GLU A 43 -3.10 8.75 17.38
CA GLU A 43 -2.72 8.47 18.77
C GLU A 43 -3.92 8.05 19.63
N GLU A 44 -5.11 8.54 19.29
CA GLU A 44 -6.37 8.26 19.99
C GLU A 44 -7.17 7.12 19.37
N PHE A 45 -6.75 6.63 18.20
CA PHE A 45 -7.46 5.59 17.48
C PHE A 45 -7.26 4.22 18.15
N ASP A 46 -8.36 3.65 18.65
CA ASP A 46 -8.41 2.26 19.12
C ASP A 46 -8.70 1.31 17.95
N PRO A 47 -7.75 0.45 17.55
CA PRO A 47 -7.95 -0.49 16.45
C PRO A 47 -8.77 -1.73 16.84
N ILE A 48 -8.94 -2.04 18.14
CA ILE A 48 -9.54 -3.30 18.59
C ILE A 48 -10.97 -3.51 18.05
N PRO A 49 -11.88 -2.52 18.10
CA PRO A 49 -13.23 -2.69 17.57
C PRO A 49 -13.26 -3.03 16.07
N ALA A 50 -12.39 -2.39 15.28
CA ALA A 50 -12.31 -2.64 13.84
C ALA A 50 -11.80 -4.06 13.54
N ILE A 51 -10.81 -4.52 14.30
CA ILE A 51 -10.27 -5.88 14.19
C ILE A 51 -11.34 -6.93 14.53
N GLU A 52 -12.11 -6.72 15.60
CA GLU A 52 -13.19 -7.63 15.96
C GLU A 52 -14.27 -7.73 14.88
N ILE A 53 -14.68 -6.59 14.31
CA ILE A 53 -15.65 -6.56 13.20
C ILE A 53 -15.08 -7.36 12.02
N TRP A 54 -13.81 -7.12 11.66
CA TRP A 54 -13.17 -7.83 10.57
C TRP A 54 -13.10 -9.35 10.82
N TRP A 55 -12.81 -9.79 12.04
CA TRP A 55 -12.81 -11.21 12.40
C TRP A 55 -14.21 -11.83 12.38
N LYS A 56 -15.25 -11.10 12.82
CA LYS A 56 -16.65 -11.57 12.75
C LYS A 56 -17.11 -11.70 11.29
N ASP A 57 -16.69 -10.78 10.42
CA ASP A 57 -17.05 -10.77 8.99
C ASP A 57 -16.20 -11.73 8.13
N THR A 58 -15.03 -12.19 8.63
CA THR A 58 -14.12 -13.11 7.91
C THR A 58 -14.66 -14.53 7.75
N THR A 59 -15.84 -14.82 8.30
CA THR A 59 -16.58 -16.07 8.01
C THR A 59 -16.92 -16.24 6.53
N ARG A 60 -16.68 -15.22 5.69
CA ARG A 60 -16.61 -15.38 4.23
C ARG A 60 -15.58 -16.44 3.87
N THR A 61 -16.06 -17.55 3.31
CA THR A 61 -15.24 -18.58 2.68
C THR A 61 -14.17 -17.90 1.83
N ARG A 62 -12.90 -17.99 2.26
CA ARG A 62 -11.76 -17.27 1.64
C ARG A 62 -11.67 -17.49 0.13
N ARG A 63 -12.34 -18.52 -0.37
CA ARG A 63 -12.88 -18.65 -1.73
C ARG A 63 -14.16 -19.52 -1.67
N PRO A 64 -15.37 -18.99 -1.96
CA PRO A 64 -16.61 -19.76 -1.94
C PRO A 64 -16.55 -21.02 -2.82
N ASP A 65 -15.86 -20.93 -3.96
CA ASP A 65 -15.77 -22.01 -4.95
C ASP A 65 -14.43 -22.77 -4.94
N PHE A 66 -13.56 -22.53 -3.95
CA PHE A 66 -12.26 -23.20 -3.94
C PHE A 66 -12.34 -24.59 -3.36
N LYS A 67 -12.39 -25.56 -4.27
CA LYS A 67 -12.15 -26.95 -3.95
C LYS A 67 -10.65 -27.16 -3.74
N ARG A 68 -10.24 -27.34 -2.48
CA ARG A 68 -8.89 -27.84 -2.19
C ARG A 68 -8.73 -29.19 -2.87
N LYS A 69 -7.69 -29.36 -3.68
CA LYS A 69 -7.36 -30.68 -4.25
C LYS A 69 -6.98 -31.62 -3.09
N PRO A 70 -7.44 -32.88 -3.09
CA PRO A 70 -7.02 -33.86 -2.09
C PRO A 70 -5.50 -34.02 -2.14
N LYS A 71 -4.86 -34.11 -0.97
CA LYS A 71 -3.43 -34.38 -0.87
C LYS A 71 -3.21 -35.85 -1.23
N ASP A 72 -2.50 -36.13 -2.31
CA ASP A 72 -2.03 -37.48 -2.59
C ASP A 72 -1.11 -37.93 -1.45
N LYS A 73 -1.31 -39.16 -0.99
CA LYS A 73 -0.55 -39.77 0.12
C LYS A 73 0.89 -39.99 -0.32
N SER A 74 1.80 -39.14 0.18
CA SER A 74 3.25 -39.36 0.36
C SER A 74 3.95 -40.31 -0.64
N THR A 75 4.61 -39.73 -1.65
CA THR A 75 5.82 -40.36 -2.20
C THR A 75 6.93 -40.25 -1.15
N PRO A 76 7.67 -41.32 -0.80
CA PRO A 76 8.77 -41.24 0.16
C PRO A 76 9.84 -40.28 -0.35
N LEU A 77 10.31 -39.38 0.51
CA LEU A 77 11.47 -38.53 0.27
C LEU A 77 12.71 -39.43 0.10
N SER A 78 13.08 -39.73 -1.14
CA SER A 78 14.35 -40.37 -1.46
C SER A 78 15.47 -39.35 -1.28
N SER A 79 16.26 -39.56 -0.24
CA SER A 79 17.56 -38.95 0.02
C SER A 79 18.52 -39.13 -1.16
N PHE A 80 19.12 -38.03 -1.62
CA PHE A 80 20.46 -37.92 -2.23
C PHE A 80 20.69 -36.45 -2.64
N ASP A 81 21.85 -35.80 -2.56
CA ASP A 81 23.03 -35.83 -1.70
C ASP A 81 23.68 -34.42 -1.88
N SER A 82 24.35 -33.93 -0.85
CA SER A 82 25.05 -32.65 -0.86
C SER A 82 26.42 -32.84 -1.52
N THR A 83 26.70 -32.10 -2.60
CA THR A 83 27.99 -31.41 -2.86
C THR A 83 28.02 -30.90 -4.31
N LEU A 84 28.09 -29.58 -4.50
CA LEU A 84 29.21 -28.94 -5.19
C LEU A 84 29.10 -27.41 -5.02
N SER A 85 30.06 -26.89 -4.27
CA SER A 85 30.41 -25.48 -4.11
C SER A 85 31.00 -24.93 -5.43
N GLU A 86 30.75 -23.67 -5.77
CA GLU A 86 31.80 -22.63 -5.81
C GLU A 86 31.21 -21.24 -6.12
N SER A 87 31.81 -20.27 -5.43
CA SER A 87 31.71 -18.83 -5.30
C SER A 87 31.72 -17.98 -6.59
N THR A 88 31.17 -16.76 -6.47
CA THR A 88 31.81 -15.45 -6.82
C THR A 88 30.84 -14.33 -6.38
N GLU A 89 31.09 -13.64 -5.27
CA GLU A 89 31.86 -12.38 -5.14
C GLU A 89 31.23 -11.16 -5.85
N ASN A 90 30.54 -10.37 -5.02
CA ASN A 90 30.37 -8.90 -5.01
C ASN A 90 30.59 -8.08 -6.30
N GLN A 91 29.55 -7.35 -6.73
CA GLN A 91 29.75 -5.97 -7.18
C GLN A 91 28.52 -5.09 -6.94
N GLU A 92 28.68 -4.12 -6.04
CA GLU A 92 27.79 -2.97 -5.85
C GLU A 92 27.84 -2.08 -7.11
N PRO A 93 26.70 -1.72 -7.74
CA PRO A 93 26.72 -0.69 -8.76
C PRO A 93 26.80 0.70 -8.09
N SER A 94 27.93 1.35 -8.33
CA SER A 94 28.28 2.73 -7.96
C SER A 94 27.16 3.73 -8.21
N ILE A 95 26.83 4.53 -7.19
CA ILE A 95 26.07 5.77 -7.32
C ILE A 95 26.90 6.73 -8.17
N ILE A 96 26.45 6.96 -9.39
CA ILE A 96 27.00 8.01 -10.25
C ILE A 96 26.34 9.31 -9.80
N ASP A 97 27.12 10.17 -9.16
CA ASP A 97 26.75 11.55 -8.84
C ASP A 97 26.60 12.31 -10.17
N SER A 98 25.37 12.45 -10.65
CA SER A 98 25.05 13.41 -11.71
C SER A 98 24.66 14.72 -11.05
N SER A 99 25.64 15.62 -10.92
CA SER A 99 25.45 17.02 -10.59
C SER A 99 24.33 17.64 -11.43
N TYR A 100 23.19 17.94 -10.79
CA TYR A 100 22.09 18.68 -11.39
C TYR A 100 22.53 20.14 -11.57
N SER A 101 22.67 20.56 -12.82
CA SER A 101 22.96 21.95 -13.21
C SER A 101 21.66 22.78 -13.14
N GLU A 102 21.61 23.78 -12.25
CA GLU A 102 20.45 24.68 -12.03
C GLU A 102 20.31 25.83 -13.06
N ASP A 103 20.72 25.65 -14.32
CA ASP A 103 20.81 26.77 -15.27
C ASP A 103 19.85 26.70 -16.48
N ASP A 104 18.71 26.01 -16.37
CA ASP A 104 17.73 26.01 -17.46
C ASP A 104 16.27 26.03 -16.98
N PHE A 105 15.89 27.13 -16.33
CA PHE A 105 14.49 27.57 -16.32
C PHE A 105 14.42 29.08 -16.47
N SER A 106 14.72 29.56 -17.67
CA SER A 106 14.27 30.86 -18.12
C SER A 106 13.92 30.79 -19.58
N LYS A 107 12.64 30.50 -19.86
CA LYS A 107 11.92 31.19 -20.92
C LYS A 107 10.42 30.89 -20.91
N ASP A 108 9.69 31.98 -21.12
CA ASP A 108 8.36 32.04 -21.72
C ASP A 108 7.15 31.84 -20.78
N PHE A 109 6.81 32.91 -20.07
CA PHE A 109 5.41 33.32 -20.01
C PHE A 109 5.35 34.84 -20.26
N ASP A 110 5.01 35.20 -21.50
CA ASP A 110 4.49 36.53 -21.88
C ASP A 110 3.09 36.76 -21.28
#